data_AF-A0A378C2M8-F1
#
_entry.id   AF-A0A378C2M8-F1
#
_cell.length_a   1.000
_cell.length_b   1.000
_cell.length_c   1.000
_cell.angle_alpha   90.00
_cell.angle_beta   90.00
_cell.angle_gamma   90.00
#
_symmetry.space_group_name_H-M   'P 1'
#
loop_
_entity.id
_entity.type
_entity.pdbx_description
1 polymer ?
#
loop_
_entity_poly.entity_id
_entity_poly.type
_entity_poly.pdbx_seq_one_letter_code
_entity_poly.pdbx_strand_id
1 'polypeptide(L)'
;MKPIVADTDDRRWQAVCERDTRADGQFVFAVLTTGICCRPSCRSRRARRENVRFFADVAAAVAAGFRPCKRCQPDKDYPQQQRVDKVAQACRLLEQDAPLTLEALAGQLAMSPFHFHRLFKSVTGMTPKAWQQAWRAQRLREALEQGIPVTRAALAAGFPDSSSYYRQADAALGMTASQFRRGGAATVVTWTTGDCALGRCLVAQSERGVCAVLPGDNDAALLDDLRRRFPNAELREGDP
;
A
#
# COMPACT_ATOMS: atom_id res chain seq x y z
N MET A 1 1.78 -25.20 -0.40
CA MET A 1 3.00 -24.69 0.25
C MET A 1 3.16 -25.45 1.57
N LYS A 2 4.15 -26.35 1.70
CA LYS A 2 4.28 -27.25 2.86
C LYS A 2 4.56 -26.45 4.13
N PRO A 3 3.91 -26.73 5.28
CA PRO A 3 4.30 -26.15 6.55
C PRO A 3 5.73 -26.62 6.83
N ILE A 4 6.65 -25.68 7.06
CA ILE A 4 7.96 -26.02 7.63
C ILE A 4 7.68 -26.36 9.08
N VAL A 5 7.17 -27.57 9.34
CA VAL A 5 7.19 -28.12 10.69
C VAL A 5 8.66 -28.04 11.10
N ALA A 6 8.98 -27.09 11.97
CA ALA A 6 10.26 -27.03 12.64
C ALA A 6 10.26 -28.22 13.60
N ASP A 7 10.53 -29.39 13.03
CA ASP A 7 10.34 -30.70 13.66
C ASP A 7 11.32 -30.89 14.82
N THR A 8 12.47 -30.21 14.74
CA THR A 8 13.49 -30.18 15.78
C THR A 8 13.58 -28.82 16.44
N ASP A 9 13.96 -28.82 17.71
CA ASP A 9 14.23 -27.61 18.48
C ASP A 9 15.34 -26.74 17.89
N ASP A 10 16.28 -27.33 17.15
CA ASP A 10 17.34 -26.58 16.47
C ASP A 10 16.82 -25.78 15.27
N ARG A 11 15.86 -26.34 14.51
CA ARG A 11 15.17 -25.59 13.46
C ARG A 11 14.31 -24.47 14.04
N ARG A 12 13.61 -24.74 15.16
CA ARG A 12 12.85 -23.71 15.89
C ARG A 12 13.78 -22.60 16.36
N TRP A 13 14.95 -22.96 16.87
CA TRP A 13 15.95 -21.99 17.31
C TRP A 13 16.52 -21.17 16.14
N GLN A 14 16.78 -21.80 15.00
CA GLN A 14 17.22 -21.09 13.80
C GLN A 14 16.17 -20.06 13.35
N ALA A 15 14.89 -20.41 13.34
CA ALA A 15 13.81 -19.48 13.01
C ALA A 15 13.74 -18.28 13.98
N VAL A 16 13.98 -18.49 15.29
CA VAL A 16 14.13 -17.41 16.28
C VAL A 16 15.39 -16.56 15.99
N CYS A 17 16.46 -17.21 15.54
CA CYS A 17 17.70 -16.55 15.19
C CYS A 17 17.58 -15.66 13.95
N GLU A 18 16.78 -16.07 12.99
CA GLU A 18 16.52 -15.34 11.74
C GLU A 18 15.34 -14.37 11.87
N ARG A 19 14.55 -14.46 12.96
CA ARG A 19 13.27 -13.77 13.15
C ARG A 19 12.30 -14.06 12.00
N ASP A 20 12.22 -15.33 11.60
CA ASP A 20 11.40 -15.75 10.47
C ASP A 20 9.91 -15.56 10.77
N THR A 21 9.26 -14.63 10.05
CA THR A 21 7.82 -14.37 10.19
C THR A 21 6.95 -15.51 9.70
N ARG A 22 7.49 -16.42 8.87
CA ARG A 22 6.76 -17.61 8.38
C ARG A 22 6.58 -18.66 9.48
N ALA A 23 7.44 -18.64 10.50
CA ALA A 23 7.36 -19.53 11.66
C ALA A 23 6.37 -19.03 12.74
N ASP A 24 5.93 -17.78 12.65
CA ASP A 24 4.91 -17.24 13.56
C ASP A 24 3.61 -18.04 13.42
N GLY A 25 3.02 -18.42 14.55
CA GLY A 25 1.80 -19.23 14.59
C GLY A 25 2.03 -20.74 14.49
N GLN A 26 3.25 -21.19 14.17
CA GLN A 26 3.59 -22.62 14.16
C GLN A 26 4.11 -23.11 15.51
N PHE A 27 4.77 -22.23 16.27
CA PHE A 27 5.21 -22.45 17.64
C PHE A 27 5.46 -21.12 18.35
N VAL A 28 5.65 -21.16 19.66
CA VAL A 28 6.17 -20.04 20.46
C VAL A 28 7.41 -20.49 21.23
N PHE A 29 8.28 -19.54 21.56
CA PHE A 29 9.41 -19.80 22.44
C PHE A 29 9.24 -19.06 23.76
N ALA A 30 9.62 -19.67 24.87
CA ALA A 30 9.59 -19.05 26.18
C ALA A 30 10.99 -18.98 26.79
N VAL A 31 11.25 -17.89 27.49
CA VAL A 31 12.55 -17.60 28.11
C VAL A 31 12.44 -17.81 29.62
N LEU A 32 13.13 -18.85 30.11
CA LEU A 32 13.12 -19.27 31.52
C LEU A 32 13.44 -18.12 32.48
N THR A 33 14.47 -17.33 32.17
CA THR A 33 14.94 -16.25 33.05
C THR A 33 13.97 -15.08 33.18
N THR A 34 13.04 -14.90 32.24
CA THR A 34 12.08 -13.78 32.26
C THR A 34 10.63 -14.22 32.48
N GLY A 35 10.36 -15.53 32.35
CA GLY A 35 9.02 -16.08 32.35
C GLY A 35 8.16 -15.62 31.16
N ILE A 36 8.76 -15.15 30.05
CA ILE A 36 8.02 -14.57 28.93
C ILE A 36 8.01 -15.52 27.73
N CYS A 37 6.83 -15.76 27.14
CA CYS A 37 6.70 -16.41 25.84
C CYS A 37 6.56 -15.41 24.69
N CYS A 38 7.14 -15.72 23.54
CA CYS A 38 7.27 -14.86 22.37
C CYS A 38 7.06 -15.65 21.08
N ARG A 39 6.70 -14.93 20.00
CA ARG A 39 6.76 -15.46 18.63
C ARG A 39 8.19 -15.55 18.11
N PRO A 40 8.48 -16.45 17.16
CA PRO A 40 9.79 -16.54 16.50
C PRO A 40 10.30 -15.20 15.94
N SER A 41 9.44 -14.38 15.34
CA SER A 41 9.81 -13.08 14.76
C SER A 41 10.05 -11.95 15.78
N CYS A 42 9.96 -12.22 17.08
CA CYS A 42 9.99 -11.20 18.12
C CYS A 42 11.26 -10.34 18.07
N ARG A 43 11.08 -9.01 18.10
CA ARG A 43 12.18 -8.02 18.09
C ARG A 43 12.82 -7.77 19.46
N SER A 44 12.36 -8.45 20.51
CA SER A 44 12.99 -8.37 21.83
C SER A 44 14.44 -8.87 21.79
N ARG A 45 15.24 -8.47 22.78
CA ARG A 45 16.63 -8.95 22.91
C ARG A 45 16.61 -10.47 23.05
N ARG A 46 17.43 -11.15 22.24
CA ARG A 46 17.49 -12.60 22.22
C ARG A 46 18.09 -13.12 23.54
N ALA A 47 17.43 -14.11 24.13
CA ALA A 47 17.96 -14.84 25.28
C ALA A 47 19.03 -15.85 24.82
N ARG A 48 19.82 -16.38 25.75
CA ARG A 48 20.73 -17.50 25.46
C ARG A 48 19.93 -18.76 25.14
N ARG A 49 20.40 -19.58 24.20
CA ARG A 49 19.76 -20.83 23.76
C ARG A 49 19.38 -21.76 24.92
N GLU A 50 20.26 -21.86 25.92
CA GLU A 50 20.08 -22.67 27.14
C GLU A 50 18.80 -22.31 27.92
N ASN A 51 18.41 -21.03 27.88
CA ASN A 51 17.27 -20.47 28.62
C ASN A 51 15.97 -20.49 27.81
N VAL A 52 15.95 -21.14 26.64
CA VAL A 52 14.82 -21.13 25.73
C VAL A 52 14.15 -22.50 25.71
N ARG A 53 12.81 -22.50 25.75
CA ARG A 53 11.95 -23.66 25.55
C ARG A 53 10.93 -23.35 24.47
N PHE A 54 10.50 -24.38 23.72
CA PHE A 54 9.51 -24.23 22.66
C PHE A 54 8.19 -24.88 23.07
N PHE A 55 7.08 -24.27 22.64
CA PHE A 55 5.72 -24.76 22.87
C PHE A 55 4.94 -24.70 21.56
N ALA A 56 3.96 -25.59 21.39
CA ALA A 56 3.13 -25.64 20.19
C ALA A 56 2.35 -24.33 19.97
N ASP A 57 1.82 -23.76 21.05
CA ASP A 57 1.05 -22.52 21.01
C ASP A 57 1.21 -21.72 22.32
N VAL A 58 0.54 -20.56 22.36
CA VAL A 58 0.54 -19.68 23.53
C VAL A 58 -0.15 -20.34 24.72
N ALA A 59 -1.21 -21.12 24.51
CA ALA A 59 -1.96 -21.76 25.58
C ALA A 59 -1.09 -22.76 26.35
N ALA A 60 -0.31 -23.58 25.64
CA ALA A 60 0.66 -24.50 26.22
C ALA A 60 1.76 -23.77 27.01
N ALA A 61 2.26 -22.64 26.51
CA ALA A 61 3.23 -21.82 27.23
C ALA A 61 2.62 -21.18 28.49
N VAL A 62 1.38 -20.71 28.43
CA VAL A 62 0.67 -20.14 29.60
C VAL A 62 0.39 -21.21 30.65
N ALA A 63 -0.03 -22.42 30.24
CA ALA A 63 -0.20 -23.56 31.13
C ALA A 63 1.10 -23.96 31.84
N ALA A 64 2.25 -23.75 31.19
CA ALA A 64 3.58 -23.95 31.77
C ALA A 64 4.08 -22.76 32.62
N GLY A 65 3.24 -21.76 32.90
CA GLY A 65 3.54 -20.63 33.78
C GLY A 65 4.20 -19.42 33.11
N PHE A 66 4.27 -19.38 31.78
CA PHE A 66 4.83 -18.24 31.06
C PHE A 66 3.77 -17.18 30.74
N ARG A 67 4.15 -15.91 30.77
CA ARG A 67 3.28 -14.79 30.39
C ARG A 67 3.53 -14.34 28.94
N PRO A 68 2.49 -13.98 28.17
CA PRO A 68 2.65 -13.44 26.82
C PRO A 68 3.48 -12.17 26.79
N CYS A 69 4.42 -12.09 25.83
CA CYS A 69 5.21 -10.89 25.62
C CYS A 69 4.34 -9.72 25.16
N LYS A 70 4.35 -8.60 25.90
CA LYS A 70 3.62 -7.38 25.52
C LYS A 70 4.09 -6.73 24.20
N ARG A 71 5.28 -7.09 23.71
CA ARG A 71 5.88 -6.52 22.50
C ARG A 71 5.46 -7.25 21.22
N CYS A 72 5.56 -8.59 21.20
CA CYS A 72 5.11 -9.38 20.05
C CYS A 72 3.68 -9.89 20.18
N GLN A 73 3.06 -9.74 21.37
CA GLN A 73 1.67 -10.08 21.69
C GLN A 73 1.28 -11.42 21.08
N PRO A 74 2.01 -12.51 21.45
CA PRO A 74 1.85 -13.79 20.80
C PRO A 74 0.43 -14.33 20.94
N ASP A 75 -0.24 -13.98 22.03
CA ASP A 75 -1.63 -14.24 22.41
C ASP A 75 -2.67 -13.55 21.52
N LYS A 76 -2.31 -12.45 20.86
CA LYS A 76 -3.24 -11.76 19.98
C LYS A 76 -2.98 -12.19 18.56
N ASP A 77 -3.93 -12.88 17.96
CA ASP A 77 -3.96 -12.98 16.52
C ASP A 77 -3.90 -11.55 15.95
N TYR A 78 -2.76 -11.19 15.37
CA TYR A 78 -2.69 -10.12 14.38
C TYR A 78 -2.48 -10.87 13.07
N PRO A 79 -3.50 -11.57 12.55
CA PRO A 79 -3.36 -12.20 11.26
C PRO A 79 -2.95 -11.11 10.27
N GLN A 80 -2.05 -11.47 9.37
CA GLN A 80 -1.80 -10.68 8.17
C GLN A 80 -3.13 -10.21 7.55
N GLN A 81 -4.17 -11.05 7.61
CA GLN A 81 -5.52 -10.75 7.17
C GLN A 81 -6.16 -9.54 7.87
N GLN A 82 -6.19 -9.47 9.21
CA GLN A 82 -6.80 -8.30 9.89
C GLN A 82 -6.08 -6.99 9.56
N ARG A 83 -4.77 -7.04 9.31
CA ARG A 83 -4.00 -5.87 8.84
C ARG A 83 -4.48 -5.42 7.46
N VAL A 84 -4.63 -6.38 6.54
CA VAL A 84 -5.15 -6.14 5.19
C VAL A 84 -6.58 -5.63 5.24
N ASP A 85 -7.44 -6.21 6.08
CA ASP A 85 -8.84 -5.81 6.23
C ASP A 85 -8.97 -4.36 6.73
N LYS A 86 -8.15 -3.97 7.73
CA LYS A 86 -8.08 -2.58 8.21
C LYS A 86 -7.61 -1.61 7.13
N VAL A 87 -6.62 -2.00 6.33
CA VAL A 87 -6.15 -1.17 5.21
C VAL A 87 -7.21 -1.08 4.12
N ALA A 88 -7.90 -2.16 3.79
CA ALA A 88 -9.00 -2.16 2.83
C ALA A 88 -10.17 -1.28 3.29
N GLN A 89 -10.50 -1.30 4.58
CA GLN A 89 -11.46 -0.36 5.18
C GLN A 89 -10.97 1.09 5.04
N ALA A 90 -9.69 1.34 5.29
CA ALA A 90 -9.10 2.67 5.14
C ALA A 90 -9.16 3.18 3.69
N CYS A 91 -8.89 2.31 2.70
CA CYS A 91 -9.03 2.66 1.28
C CYS A 91 -10.47 3.10 0.97
N ARG A 92 -11.47 2.31 1.38
CA ARG A 92 -12.90 2.68 1.19
C ARG A 92 -13.30 4.00 1.86
N LEU A 93 -12.65 4.37 2.96
CA LEU A 93 -12.88 5.66 3.62
C LEU A 93 -12.20 6.81 2.88
N LEU A 94 -10.98 6.60 2.38
CA LEU A 94 -10.24 7.58 1.59
C LEU A 94 -10.86 7.84 0.22
N GLU A 95 -11.59 6.85 -0.31
CA GLU A 95 -12.33 6.89 -1.58
C GLU A 95 -13.73 7.50 -1.44
N GLN A 96 -13.87 8.48 -0.54
CA GLN A 96 -15.09 9.25 -0.32
C GLN A 96 -14.82 10.74 -0.55
N ASP A 97 -15.87 11.49 -0.90
CA ASP A 97 -15.74 12.91 -1.24
C ASP A 97 -15.34 13.79 -0.04
N ALA A 98 -15.63 13.35 1.19
CA ALA A 98 -15.34 14.11 2.40
C ALA A 98 -13.83 14.14 2.72
N PRO A 99 -13.24 15.32 3.00
CA PRO A 99 -11.86 15.41 3.43
C PRO A 99 -11.69 14.76 4.81
N LEU A 100 -11.05 13.60 4.85
CA LEU A 100 -10.67 12.94 6.10
C LEU A 100 -9.24 13.30 6.48
N THR A 101 -9.05 13.77 7.71
CA THR A 101 -7.71 13.92 8.30
C THR A 101 -7.14 12.55 8.66
N LEU A 102 -5.81 12.47 8.74
CA LEU A 102 -5.12 11.24 9.15
C LEU A 102 -5.58 10.80 10.55
N GLU A 103 -5.82 11.78 11.43
CA GLU A 103 -6.29 11.60 12.80
C GLU A 103 -7.69 11.00 12.84
N ALA A 104 -8.62 11.53 12.04
CA ALA A 104 -9.98 11.02 11.96
C ALA A 104 -10.00 9.57 11.43
N LEU A 105 -9.22 9.30 10.38
CA LEU A 105 -9.12 7.97 9.79
C LEU A 105 -8.49 6.95 10.75
N ALA A 106 -7.43 7.35 11.46
CA ALA A 106 -6.78 6.50 12.46
C ALA A 106 -7.71 6.23 13.66
N GLY A 107 -8.49 7.23 14.07
CA GLY A 107 -9.50 7.11 15.12
C GLY A 107 -10.57 6.07 14.78
N GLN A 108 -11.12 6.10 13.55
CA GLN A 108 -12.11 5.12 13.09
C GLN A 108 -11.58 3.67 13.05
N LEU A 109 -10.26 3.50 12.88
CA LEU A 109 -9.61 2.18 12.82
C LEU A 109 -9.06 1.72 14.19
N ALA A 110 -9.33 2.49 15.25
CA ALA A 110 -8.79 2.30 16.60
C ALA A 110 -7.25 2.16 16.61
N MET A 111 -6.56 3.06 15.91
CA MET A 111 -5.11 3.09 15.78
C MET A 111 -4.54 4.48 16.05
N SER A 112 -3.27 4.55 16.46
CA SER A 112 -2.57 5.83 16.45
C SER A 112 -2.24 6.26 15.00
N PRO A 113 -2.21 7.57 14.70
CA PRO A 113 -1.91 8.06 13.35
C PRO A 113 -0.58 7.54 12.79
N PHE A 114 0.46 7.47 13.63
CA PHE A 114 1.77 6.94 13.26
C PHE A 114 1.75 5.45 12.91
N HIS A 115 1.02 4.64 13.70
CA HIS A 115 0.90 3.21 13.42
C HIS A 115 0.09 2.98 12.14
N PHE A 116 -1.02 3.68 11.98
CA PHE A 116 -1.84 3.60 10.76
C PHE A 116 -1.04 4.00 9.52
N HIS A 117 -0.31 5.12 9.54
CA HIS A 117 0.49 5.56 8.41
C HIS A 117 1.53 4.51 7.99
N ARG A 118 2.23 3.90 8.96
CA ARG A 118 3.22 2.83 8.68
C ARG A 118 2.56 1.56 8.15
N LEU A 119 1.42 1.16 8.73
CA LEU A 119 0.67 0.00 8.31
C LEU A 119 0.18 0.16 6.87
N PHE A 120 -0.48 1.28 6.58
CA PHE A 120 -1.00 1.60 5.26
C PHE A 120 0.11 1.54 4.21
N LYS A 121 1.22 2.26 4.43
CA LYS A 121 2.37 2.23 3.51
C LYS A 121 3.00 0.84 3.36
N SER A 122 3.03 0.04 4.41
CA SER A 122 3.57 -1.33 4.32
C SER A 122 2.70 -2.28 3.49
N VAL A 123 1.39 -2.02 3.40
CA VAL A 123 0.44 -2.86 2.67
C VAL A 123 0.21 -2.33 1.25
N THR A 124 0.05 -1.02 1.07
CA THR A 124 -0.29 -0.40 -0.24
C THR A 124 0.92 0.14 -0.99
N GLY A 125 2.07 0.28 -0.34
CA GLY A 125 3.25 0.98 -0.88
C GLY A 125 3.14 2.51 -0.88
N MET A 126 1.95 3.07 -0.63
CA MET A 126 1.65 4.51 -0.69
C MET A 126 1.34 5.08 0.69
N THR A 127 1.45 6.39 0.86
CA THR A 127 0.92 7.05 2.07
C THR A 127 -0.59 7.25 1.92
N PRO A 128 -1.37 7.34 3.03
CA PRO A 128 -2.81 7.63 2.95
C PRO A 128 -3.13 8.90 2.15
N LYS A 129 -2.31 9.94 2.31
CA LYS A 129 -2.44 11.19 1.55
C LYS A 129 -2.19 10.96 0.05
N ALA A 130 -1.15 10.22 -0.31
CA ALA A 130 -0.86 9.90 -1.71
C ALA A 130 -1.99 9.06 -2.35
N TRP A 131 -2.56 8.12 -1.60
CA TRP A 131 -3.71 7.34 -2.04
C TRP A 131 -4.92 8.22 -2.35
N GLN A 132 -5.28 9.10 -1.42
CA GLN A 132 -6.40 10.03 -1.63
C GLN A 132 -6.16 10.93 -2.84
N GLN A 133 -4.94 11.46 -3.02
CA GLN A 133 -4.61 12.28 -4.19
C GLN A 133 -4.72 11.49 -5.51
N ALA A 134 -4.26 10.24 -5.53
CA ALA A 134 -4.40 9.37 -6.70
C ALA A 134 -5.88 9.08 -7.03
N TRP A 135 -6.71 8.82 -6.02
CA TRP A 135 -8.14 8.62 -6.21
C TRP A 135 -8.85 9.88 -6.75
N ARG A 136 -8.53 11.06 -6.21
CA ARG A 136 -9.06 12.34 -6.71
C ARG A 136 -8.61 12.60 -8.16
N ALA A 137 -7.36 12.30 -8.48
CA ALA A 137 -6.83 12.42 -9.84
C ALA A 137 -7.61 11.53 -10.81
N GLN A 138 -7.88 10.28 -10.43
CA GLN A 138 -8.66 9.35 -11.24
C GLN A 138 -10.09 9.86 -11.48
N ARG A 139 -10.79 10.29 -10.43
CA ARG A 139 -12.14 10.87 -10.57
C ARG A 139 -12.18 12.10 -11.45
N LEU A 140 -11.15 12.95 -11.36
CA LEU A 140 -11.03 14.11 -12.23
C LEU A 140 -10.90 13.70 -13.69
N ARG A 141 -10.07 12.68 -14.00
CA ARG A 141 -9.92 12.15 -15.37
C ARG A 141 -11.24 11.62 -15.89
N GLU A 142 -11.92 10.75 -15.14
CA GLU A 142 -13.21 10.16 -15.50
C GLU A 142 -14.28 11.24 -15.76
N ALA A 143 -14.35 12.27 -14.92
CA ALA A 143 -15.27 13.38 -15.10
C ALA A 143 -14.97 14.21 -16.36
N LEU A 144 -13.69 14.47 -16.64
CA LEU A 144 -13.28 15.22 -17.84
C LEU A 144 -13.53 14.42 -19.13
N GLU A 145 -13.33 13.11 -19.11
CA GLU A 145 -13.65 12.19 -20.21
C GLU A 145 -15.15 12.16 -20.51
N GLN A 146 -16.00 12.30 -19.49
CA GLN A 146 -17.45 12.47 -19.63
C GLN A 146 -17.87 13.88 -20.10
N GLY A 147 -16.91 14.77 -20.37
CA GLY A 147 -17.15 16.11 -20.90
C GLY A 147 -17.57 17.15 -19.85
N ILE A 148 -17.53 16.81 -18.55
CA ILE A 148 -17.89 17.72 -17.45
C ILE A 148 -16.95 18.94 -17.48
N PRO A 149 -17.46 20.18 -17.30
CA PRO A 149 -16.63 21.38 -17.24
C PRO A 149 -15.56 21.28 -16.14
N VAL A 150 -14.34 21.76 -16.41
CA VAL A 150 -13.16 21.64 -15.54
C VAL A 150 -13.45 22.00 -14.08
N THR A 151 -14.08 23.15 -13.84
CA THR A 151 -14.41 23.61 -12.48
C THR A 151 -15.30 22.61 -11.75
N ARG A 152 -16.35 22.12 -12.42
CA ARG A 152 -17.30 21.16 -11.84
C ARG A 152 -16.65 19.79 -11.63
N ALA A 153 -15.79 19.35 -12.56
CA ALA A 153 -15.05 18.11 -12.45
C ALA A 153 -14.07 18.14 -11.26
N ALA A 154 -13.32 19.23 -11.08
CA ALA A 154 -12.40 19.40 -9.95
C ALA A 154 -13.12 19.41 -8.59
N LEU A 155 -14.24 20.13 -8.49
CA LEU A 155 -15.06 20.15 -7.27
C LEU A 155 -15.63 18.76 -6.96
N ALA A 156 -16.18 18.07 -7.96
CA ALA A 156 -16.73 16.71 -7.80
C ALA A 156 -15.66 15.65 -7.50
N ALA A 157 -14.40 15.91 -7.86
CA ALA A 157 -13.25 15.11 -7.49
C ALA A 157 -12.69 15.43 -6.10
N GLY A 158 -13.31 16.34 -5.34
CA GLY A 158 -12.92 16.65 -3.96
C GLY A 158 -11.68 17.54 -3.84
N PHE A 159 -11.31 18.29 -4.89
CA PHE A 159 -10.31 19.35 -4.76
C PHE A 159 -10.91 20.57 -4.04
N PRO A 160 -10.22 21.16 -3.05
CA PRO A 160 -10.76 22.25 -2.25
C PRO A 160 -10.98 23.51 -3.08
N ASP A 161 -12.03 24.27 -2.75
CA ASP A 161 -12.44 25.52 -3.41
C ASP A 161 -11.46 26.67 -3.12
N SER A 162 -10.32 26.67 -3.81
CA SER A 162 -9.31 27.73 -3.73
C SER A 162 -8.56 27.85 -5.05
N SER A 163 -7.92 28.98 -5.30
CA SER A 163 -7.05 29.21 -6.47
C SER A 163 -5.94 28.16 -6.67
N SER A 164 -5.68 27.31 -5.67
CA SER A 164 -4.76 26.18 -5.75
C SER A 164 -5.31 24.96 -6.49
N TYR A 165 -6.62 24.86 -6.75
CA TYR A 165 -7.22 23.66 -7.33
C TYR A 165 -6.70 23.38 -8.74
N TYR A 166 -6.60 24.39 -9.60
CA TYR A 166 -6.07 24.22 -10.96
C TYR A 166 -4.64 23.68 -10.93
N ARG A 167 -3.80 24.16 -10.01
CA ARG A 167 -2.42 23.65 -9.87
C ARG A 167 -2.39 22.19 -9.41
N GLN A 168 -3.23 21.81 -8.45
CA GLN A 168 -3.30 20.43 -7.96
C GLN A 168 -3.88 19.49 -9.02
N ALA A 169 -4.93 19.93 -9.72
CA ALA A 169 -5.53 19.22 -10.85
C ALA A 169 -4.52 19.04 -11.99
N ASP A 170 -3.82 20.10 -12.39
CA ASP A 170 -2.82 20.03 -13.46
C ASP A 170 -1.66 19.09 -13.10
N ALA A 171 -1.19 19.14 -11.85
CA ALA A 171 -0.16 18.23 -11.36
C ALA A 171 -0.65 16.77 -11.33
N ALA A 172 -1.91 16.55 -10.99
CA ALA A 172 -2.53 15.22 -10.96
C ALA A 172 -2.77 14.64 -12.36
N LEU A 173 -3.02 15.49 -13.36
CA LEU A 173 -3.23 15.10 -14.75
C LEU A 173 -1.92 15.01 -15.55
N GLY A 174 -0.83 15.58 -15.03
CA GLY A 174 0.42 15.73 -15.77
C GLY A 174 0.26 16.61 -17.01
N MET A 175 -0.76 17.46 -17.08
CA MET A 175 -1.03 18.48 -18.12
C MET A 175 -2.17 19.39 -17.62
N THR A 176 -2.52 20.46 -18.35
CA THR A 176 -3.68 21.26 -17.91
C THR A 176 -5.00 20.49 -18.08
N ALA A 177 -5.97 20.74 -17.21
CA ALA A 177 -7.30 20.10 -17.34
C ALA A 177 -7.98 20.37 -18.69
N SER A 178 -7.72 21.53 -19.32
CA SER A 178 -8.22 21.87 -20.66
C SER A 178 -7.53 21.07 -21.77
N GLN A 179 -6.21 20.84 -21.67
CA GLN A 179 -5.48 19.97 -22.60
C GLN A 179 -5.97 18.53 -22.45
N PHE A 180 -6.09 18.03 -21.21
CA PHE A 180 -6.56 16.67 -20.93
C PHE A 180 -7.95 16.43 -21.53
N ARG A 181 -8.92 17.31 -21.27
CA ARG A 181 -10.28 17.23 -21.83
C ARG A 181 -10.31 17.24 -23.36
N ARG A 182 -9.36 17.91 -24.00
CA ARG A 182 -9.23 17.95 -25.46
C ARG A 182 -8.34 16.82 -25.99
N GLY A 183 -8.18 15.73 -25.25
CA GLY A 183 -7.39 14.57 -25.68
C GLY A 183 -5.90 14.86 -25.83
N GLY A 184 -5.35 15.74 -24.97
CA GLY A 184 -3.94 16.12 -25.00
C GLY A 184 -3.58 17.12 -26.11
N ALA A 185 -4.54 17.88 -26.62
CA ALA A 185 -4.31 18.87 -27.67
C ALA A 185 -3.14 19.82 -27.34
N ALA A 186 -2.28 20.08 -28.33
CA ALA A 186 -1.07 20.90 -28.19
C ALA A 186 -0.14 20.43 -27.05
N THR A 187 -0.06 19.11 -26.84
CA THR A 187 0.82 18.48 -25.84
C THR A 187 1.64 17.39 -26.53
N VAL A 188 2.95 17.38 -26.30
CA VAL A 188 3.81 16.24 -26.65
C VAL A 188 3.79 15.28 -25.48
N VAL A 189 3.47 14.01 -25.76
CA VAL A 189 3.45 12.94 -24.77
C VAL A 189 4.54 11.94 -25.15
N THR A 190 5.61 11.94 -24.37
CA THR A 190 6.67 10.95 -24.47
C THR A 190 6.27 9.71 -23.68
N TRP A 191 6.42 8.52 -24.26
CA TRP A 191 6.05 7.27 -23.59
C TRP A 191 7.14 6.21 -23.72
N THR A 192 7.18 5.30 -22.74
CA THR A 192 8.05 4.11 -22.77
C THR A 192 7.29 2.92 -22.19
N THR A 193 7.71 1.71 -22.55
CA THR A 193 7.17 0.45 -22.03
C THR A 193 8.25 -0.32 -21.29
N GLY A 194 7.86 -1.02 -20.23
CA GLY A 194 8.78 -1.83 -19.44
C GLY A 194 8.05 -2.84 -18.57
N ASP A 195 8.81 -3.81 -18.07
CA ASP A 195 8.28 -4.84 -17.19
C ASP A 195 8.27 -4.34 -15.74
N CYS A 196 7.19 -4.66 -15.02
CA CYS A 196 7.06 -4.40 -13.60
C CYS A 196 6.49 -5.62 -12.86
N ALA A 197 6.40 -5.55 -11.53
CA ALA A 197 5.89 -6.64 -10.71
C ALA A 197 4.43 -7.04 -11.02
N LEU A 198 3.70 -6.21 -11.77
CA LEU A 198 2.31 -6.44 -12.19
C LEU A 198 2.18 -6.91 -13.65
N GLY A 199 3.28 -7.09 -14.38
CA GLY A 199 3.29 -7.40 -15.82
C GLY A 199 3.90 -6.28 -16.65
N ARG A 200 3.44 -6.11 -17.89
CA ARG A 200 3.90 -5.05 -18.78
C ARG A 200 3.27 -3.72 -18.37
N CYS A 201 4.01 -2.63 -18.48
CA CYS A 201 3.55 -1.31 -18.10
C CYS A 201 4.02 -0.25 -19.11
N LEU A 202 3.15 0.70 -19.42
CA LEU A 202 3.48 1.91 -20.18
C LEU A 202 3.45 3.11 -19.24
N VAL A 203 4.50 3.93 -19.30
CA VAL A 203 4.54 5.23 -18.61
C VAL A 203 4.57 6.32 -19.67
N ALA A 204 3.67 7.30 -19.55
CA ALA A 204 3.56 8.44 -20.43
C ALA A 204 3.74 9.74 -19.65
N GLN A 205 4.51 10.66 -20.21
CA GLN A 205 4.90 11.92 -19.61
C GLN A 205 4.70 13.08 -20.58
N SER A 206 4.23 14.21 -20.07
CA SER A 206 4.26 15.51 -20.76
C SER A 206 5.30 16.44 -20.13
N GLU A 207 5.42 17.66 -20.66
CA GLU A 207 6.22 18.74 -20.07
C GLU A 207 5.89 19.03 -18.59
N ARG A 208 4.66 18.72 -18.13
CA ARG A 208 4.20 18.96 -16.75
C ARG A 208 4.32 17.73 -15.84
N GLY A 209 4.79 16.59 -16.36
CA GLY A 209 5.00 15.36 -15.59
C GLY A 209 4.22 14.16 -16.14
N VAL A 210 4.18 13.08 -15.35
CA VAL A 210 3.53 11.82 -15.73
C VAL A 210 2.03 12.03 -15.90
N CYS A 211 1.51 11.73 -17.10
CA CYS A 211 0.11 11.90 -17.45
C CYS A 211 -0.65 10.57 -17.56
N ALA A 212 0.04 9.45 -17.78
CA ALA A 212 -0.55 8.12 -17.70
C ALA A 212 0.46 7.05 -17.23
N VAL A 213 -0.04 6.08 -16.47
CA VAL A 213 0.66 4.83 -16.12
C VAL A 213 -0.35 3.72 -16.38
N LEU A 214 -0.07 2.88 -17.37
CA LEU A 214 -1.00 1.89 -17.91
C LEU A 214 -0.41 0.49 -17.71
N PRO A 215 -0.92 -0.32 -16.77
CA PRO A 215 -0.59 -1.73 -16.69
C PRO A 215 -1.34 -2.53 -17.77
N GLY A 216 -0.72 -3.57 -18.32
CA GLY A 216 -1.32 -4.42 -19.35
C GLY A 216 -0.46 -5.64 -19.68
N ASP A 217 -0.88 -6.39 -20.70
CA ASP A 217 -0.24 -7.66 -21.05
C ASP A 217 0.79 -7.53 -22.18
N ASN A 218 0.63 -6.53 -23.06
CA ASN A 218 1.51 -6.31 -24.21
C ASN A 218 1.53 -4.85 -24.67
N ASP A 219 2.60 -4.48 -25.37
CA ASP A 219 2.86 -3.09 -25.79
C ASP A 219 1.83 -2.54 -26.77
N ALA A 220 1.30 -3.38 -27.67
CA ALA A 220 0.31 -2.94 -28.66
C ALA A 220 -0.99 -2.47 -27.98
N ALA A 221 -1.51 -3.26 -27.04
CA ALA A 221 -2.70 -2.90 -26.28
C ALA A 221 -2.50 -1.65 -25.41
N LEU A 222 -1.30 -1.50 -24.82
CA LEU A 222 -0.93 -0.34 -24.02
C LEU A 222 -0.86 0.94 -24.87
N LEU A 223 -0.25 0.85 -26.06
CA LEU A 223 -0.15 1.97 -26.99
C LEU A 223 -1.52 2.38 -27.56
N ASP A 224 -2.39 1.41 -27.85
CA ASP A 224 -3.76 1.69 -28.27
C ASP A 224 -4.57 2.35 -27.14
N ASP A 225 -4.39 1.95 -25.88
CA ASP A 225 -5.01 2.64 -24.75
C ASP A 225 -4.50 4.08 -24.62
N LEU A 226 -3.18 4.31 -24.79
CA LEU A 226 -2.61 5.64 -24.79
C LEU A 226 -3.19 6.53 -25.89
N ARG A 227 -3.32 6.01 -27.12
CA ARG A 227 -3.91 6.72 -28.27
C ARG A 227 -5.37 7.07 -28.05
N ARG A 228 -6.16 6.19 -27.44
CA ARG A 228 -7.57 6.46 -27.11
C ARG A 228 -7.71 7.56 -26.06
N ARG A 229 -6.80 7.62 -25.07
CA ARG A 229 -6.81 8.65 -24.02
C ARG A 229 -6.36 10.02 -24.55
N PHE A 230 -5.37 10.04 -25.44
CA PHE A 230 -4.78 11.27 -25.96
C PHE A 230 -4.82 11.35 -27.50
N PRO A 231 -6.02 11.33 -28.11
CA PRO A 231 -6.17 11.28 -29.57
C PRO A 231 -5.64 12.53 -30.30
N ASN A 232 -5.46 13.64 -29.57
CA ASN A 232 -5.00 14.91 -30.13
C ASN A 232 -3.59 15.30 -29.63
N ALA A 233 -2.91 14.42 -28.90
CA ALA A 233 -1.52 14.63 -28.48
C ALA A 233 -0.54 14.14 -29.56
N GLU A 234 0.64 14.75 -29.59
CA GLU A 234 1.76 14.20 -30.35
C GLU A 234 2.45 13.13 -29.50
N LEU A 235 2.29 11.86 -29.86
CA LEU A 235 2.90 10.74 -29.14
C LEU A 235 4.31 10.48 -29.66
N ARG A 236 5.30 10.48 -28.77
CA ARG A 236 6.70 10.15 -29.08
C ARG A 236 7.17 9.00 -28.21
N GLU A 237 7.81 8.01 -28.82
CA GLU A 237 8.51 6.99 -28.05
C GLU A 237 9.77 7.62 -27.43
N GLY A 238 9.94 7.43 -26.12
CA GLY A 238 11.10 7.88 -25.37
C GLY A 238 12.11 6.77 -25.17
N ASP A 239 13.30 7.14 -24.69
CA ASP A 239 14.31 6.14 -24.32
C ASP A 239 13.85 5.31 -23.11
N PRO A 240 14.12 3.98 -23.09
CA PRO A 240 13.77 3.08 -22.00
C PRO A 240 14.51 3.36 -20.68
#